data_AF-E1ZU51-F1
#
_entry.id   AF-E1ZU51-F1
#
_cell.length_a   1.000
_cell.length_b   1.000
_cell.length_c   1.000
_cell.angle_alpha   90.00
_cell.angle_beta   90.00
_cell.angle_gamma   90.00
#
_symmetry.space_group_name_H-M   'P 1'
#
loop_
_entity.id
_entity.type
_entity.pdbx_description
1 polymer ?
#
loop_
_entity_poly.entity_id
_entity_poly.type
_entity_poly.pdbx_seq_one_letter_code
_entity_poly.pdbx_strand_id
1 'polypeptide(L)'
;MPASKAQPPAEAAPSAPQCMDDTVEEAMPDKRLHFSRAATYVSISALSYAFWILYLCGHPDYAAARDFYEQVPPTLYMWPMVAFATAVLLNLLALAFERRPVKRQLCFLAVFISGVAFVYEFLAWKQSAPIYVTATGRPISLLRYVMWAHATPIMLYALSMISDFTATQVWAALTIAVDIVMIIFFSSTLLHSNFMSIEHRRMMAMRVVEEANRIRVIHELRQLVEQKEQFIALMSHELRTPLNGIIGLSNVLLMDADTQTPDTAKTLTTIRNSGARLLNLINDILDASALRK
;
A
#
# COMPACT_ATOMS: atom_id res chain seq x y z
N MET A 1 98.40 28.07 -15.14
CA MET A 1 97.45 28.93 -15.89
C MET A 1 98.24 29.68 -16.96
N PRO A 2 97.73 29.94 -18.19
CA PRO A 2 96.40 29.69 -18.78
C PRO A 2 96.45 28.65 -19.94
N ALA A 3 95.43 27.82 -20.23
CA ALA A 3 94.08 28.02 -20.78
C ALA A 3 94.02 28.05 -22.33
N SER A 4 93.51 26.92 -22.86
CA SER A 4 93.20 26.55 -24.24
C SER A 4 91.87 27.16 -24.73
N LYS A 5 91.75 27.46 -26.02
CA LYS A 5 90.48 27.44 -26.77
C LYS A 5 90.72 26.94 -28.20
N ALA A 6 90.12 25.80 -28.53
CA ALA A 6 90.05 25.21 -29.86
C ALA A 6 88.68 25.49 -30.52
N GLN A 7 88.69 25.56 -31.85
CA GLN A 7 87.61 25.85 -32.80
C GLN A 7 86.52 24.76 -32.85
N PRO A 8 85.29 25.06 -33.34
CA PRO A 8 84.18 24.11 -33.40
C PRO A 8 84.08 23.42 -34.77
N PRO A 9 83.33 22.30 -34.90
CA PRO A 9 82.77 21.93 -36.19
C PRO A 9 81.26 21.63 -36.18
N ALA A 10 80.62 22.18 -37.21
CA ALA A 10 79.56 21.69 -38.10
C ALA A 10 78.31 20.93 -37.58
N GLU A 11 77.15 21.47 -37.97
CA GLU A 11 75.79 20.92 -37.87
C GLU A 11 75.42 19.86 -38.93
N ALA A 12 74.61 18.90 -38.48
CA ALA A 12 73.39 18.31 -39.08
C ALA A 12 73.43 17.36 -40.30
N ALA A 13 72.89 16.13 -40.11
CA ALA A 13 71.65 15.60 -40.75
C ALA A 13 71.34 14.15 -40.29
N PRO A 14 70.07 13.68 -40.38
CA PRO A 14 69.45 12.79 -39.38
C PRO A 14 69.39 11.30 -39.77
N SER A 15 69.32 10.42 -38.76
CA SER A 15 68.91 9.02 -38.93
C SER A 15 67.49 8.80 -38.40
N ALA A 16 66.79 7.87 -39.05
CA ALA A 16 65.35 7.62 -39.12
C ALA A 16 64.63 7.32 -37.77
N PRO A 17 63.27 7.33 -37.73
CA PRO A 17 62.49 7.50 -36.51
C PRO A 17 62.44 6.22 -35.68
N GLN A 18 62.85 6.31 -34.41
CA GLN A 18 62.57 5.29 -33.41
C GLN A 18 61.13 5.46 -32.90
N CYS A 19 60.45 4.31 -32.77
CA CYS A 19 59.11 4.13 -32.24
C CYS A 19 58.75 5.14 -31.14
N MET A 20 57.60 5.80 -31.31
CA MET A 20 56.84 6.42 -30.22
C MET A 20 56.52 5.33 -29.19
N ASP A 21 57.41 5.23 -28.21
CA ASP A 21 57.25 4.43 -27.00
C ASP A 21 56.66 5.36 -25.92
N ASP A 22 55.38 5.16 -25.63
CA ASP A 22 54.79 5.15 -24.30
C ASP A 22 54.97 6.35 -23.33
N THR A 23 55.36 7.54 -23.77
CA THR A 23 55.44 8.72 -22.88
C THR A 23 54.14 9.53 -22.78
N VAL A 24 53.01 8.86 -22.52
CA VAL A 24 51.88 9.46 -21.78
C VAL A 24 51.49 8.46 -20.70
N GLU A 25 52.44 8.25 -19.80
CA GLU A 25 52.22 7.56 -18.53
C GLU A 25 51.38 8.49 -17.65
N GLU A 26 50.07 8.48 -17.90
CA GLU A 26 49.04 9.09 -17.07
C GLU A 26 49.06 8.34 -15.74
N ALA A 27 49.92 8.83 -14.84
CA ALA A 27 50.14 8.32 -13.50
C ALA A 27 48.89 8.53 -12.66
N MET A 28 47.91 7.65 -12.86
CA MET A 28 46.79 7.46 -11.95
C MET A 28 47.42 7.13 -10.57
N PRO A 29 47.20 7.96 -9.54
CA PRO A 29 47.92 7.83 -8.27
C PRO A 29 47.72 6.42 -7.70
N ASP A 30 48.81 5.78 -7.26
CA ASP A 30 48.86 4.43 -6.68
C ASP A 30 48.11 4.39 -5.33
N LYS A 31 46.80 4.68 -5.35
CA LYS A 31 45.86 4.36 -4.29
C LYS A 31 45.56 2.88 -4.44
N ARG A 32 46.44 2.03 -3.92
CA ARG A 32 46.20 0.59 -3.76
C ARG A 32 45.02 0.37 -2.80
N LEU A 33 43.80 0.60 -3.28
CA LEU A 33 42.63 -0.01 -2.70
C LEU A 33 42.62 -1.47 -3.16
N HIS A 34 42.81 -2.37 -2.21
CA HIS A 34 42.73 -3.79 -2.45
C HIS A 34 41.34 -4.13 -3.02
N PHE A 35 41.33 -4.88 -4.12
CA PHE A 35 40.16 -5.55 -4.71
C PHE A 35 39.20 -6.13 -3.66
N SER A 36 39.71 -6.52 -2.48
CA SER A 36 38.92 -7.00 -1.35
C SER A 36 37.84 -6.02 -0.88
N ARG A 37 38.05 -4.69 -0.88
CA ARG A 37 37.04 -3.76 -0.38
C ARG A 37 35.80 -3.70 -1.29
N ALA A 38 36.01 -3.56 -2.60
CA ALA A 38 34.90 -3.60 -3.56
C ALA A 38 34.21 -4.96 -3.58
N ALA A 39 34.98 -6.06 -3.51
CA ALA A 39 34.41 -7.39 -3.39
C ALA A 39 33.54 -7.55 -2.14
N THR A 40 33.94 -7.01 -0.98
CA THR A 40 33.14 -7.02 0.24
C THR A 40 31.85 -6.22 0.10
N TYR A 41 31.91 -4.99 -0.43
CA TYR A 41 30.70 -4.17 -0.63
C TYR A 41 29.72 -4.81 -1.62
N VAL A 42 30.23 -5.39 -2.71
CA VAL A 42 29.41 -6.14 -3.67
C VAL A 42 28.81 -7.38 -3.03
N SER A 43 29.58 -8.12 -2.22
CA SER A 43 29.09 -9.32 -1.53
C SER A 43 27.96 -9.00 -0.55
N ILE A 44 28.11 -7.93 0.25
CA ILE A 44 27.06 -7.46 1.18
C ILE A 44 25.82 -7.01 0.40
N SER A 45 26.02 -6.24 -0.67
CA SER A 45 24.93 -5.77 -1.53
C SER A 45 24.19 -6.91 -2.21
N ALA A 46 24.91 -7.92 -2.69
CA ALA A 46 24.33 -9.11 -3.32
C ALA A 46 23.48 -9.92 -2.34
N LEU A 47 23.94 -10.11 -1.10
CA LEU A 47 23.18 -10.79 -0.06
C LEU A 47 21.90 -10.01 0.32
N SER A 48 22.01 -8.70 0.48
CA SER A 48 20.86 -7.82 0.76
C SER A 48 19.85 -7.85 -0.39
N TYR A 49 20.31 -7.74 -1.64
CA TYR A 49 19.46 -7.77 -2.82
C TYR A 49 18.75 -9.13 -2.97
N ALA A 50 19.48 -10.24 -2.78
CA ALA A 50 18.91 -11.58 -2.81
C ALA A 50 17.83 -11.77 -1.72
N PHE A 51 18.07 -11.25 -0.51
CA PHE A 51 17.08 -11.23 0.57
C PHE A 51 15.82 -10.47 0.16
N TRP A 52 15.96 -9.26 -0.40
CA TRP A 52 14.82 -8.44 -0.83
C TRP A 52 14.05 -9.07 -1.99
N ILE A 53 14.72 -9.69 -2.96
CA ILE A 53 14.05 -10.45 -4.02
C ILE A 53 13.20 -11.57 -3.39
N LEU A 54 13.79 -12.39 -2.52
CA LEU A 54 13.08 -13.52 -1.90
C LEU A 54 11.91 -13.04 -1.04
N TYR A 55 12.12 -11.98 -0.25
CA TYR A 55 11.09 -11.41 0.62
C TYR A 55 9.92 -10.81 -0.18
N LEU A 56 10.22 -9.99 -1.18
CA LEU A 56 9.19 -9.33 -2.00
C LEU A 56 8.46 -10.34 -2.91
N CYS A 57 9.17 -11.31 -3.48
CA CYS A 57 8.54 -12.39 -4.24
C CYS A 57 7.78 -13.39 -3.35
N GLY A 58 8.06 -13.45 -2.04
CA GLY A 58 7.34 -14.28 -1.06
C GLY A 58 6.00 -13.72 -0.59
N HIS A 59 5.81 -12.39 -0.67
CA HIS A 59 4.54 -11.73 -0.35
C HIS A 59 4.01 -10.84 -1.50
N PRO A 60 3.70 -11.39 -2.69
CA PRO A 60 3.15 -10.60 -3.78
C PRO A 60 1.65 -10.34 -3.60
N ASP A 61 1.19 -9.15 -3.97
CA ASP A 61 -0.21 -8.94 -4.33
C ASP A 61 -0.42 -9.42 -5.78
N TYR A 62 -0.64 -10.73 -5.94
CA TYR A 62 -0.73 -11.38 -7.25
C TYR A 62 -1.86 -10.84 -8.12
N ALA A 63 -2.93 -10.30 -7.52
CA ALA A 63 -4.05 -9.72 -8.27
C ALA A 63 -3.64 -8.39 -8.90
N ALA A 64 -3.08 -7.47 -8.10
CA ALA A 64 -2.61 -6.18 -8.58
C ALA A 64 -1.48 -6.29 -9.61
N ALA A 65 -0.56 -7.24 -9.42
CA ALA A 65 0.52 -7.49 -10.38
C ALA A 65 -0.02 -7.99 -11.73
N ARG A 66 -1.00 -8.90 -11.73
CA ARG A 66 -1.63 -9.40 -12.95
C ARG A 66 -2.33 -8.28 -13.72
N ASP A 67 -3.16 -7.49 -13.03
CA ASP A 67 -3.92 -6.38 -13.64
C ASP A 67 -2.98 -5.34 -14.26
N PHE A 68 -1.84 -5.08 -13.62
CA PHE A 68 -0.82 -4.18 -14.15
C PHE A 68 -0.14 -4.75 -15.41
N TYR A 69 0.32 -6.00 -15.35
CA TYR A 69 1.04 -6.62 -16.47
C TYR A 69 0.15 -6.96 -17.68
N GLU A 70 -1.17 -7.07 -17.49
CA GLU A 70 -2.13 -7.16 -18.60
C GLU A 70 -2.25 -5.86 -19.40
N GLN A 71 -2.13 -4.72 -18.72
CA GLN A 71 -2.23 -3.39 -19.33
C GLN A 71 -0.92 -2.93 -19.98
N VAL A 72 0.21 -3.47 -19.54
CA VAL A 72 1.54 -3.03 -19.98
C VAL A 72 2.05 -3.94 -21.11
N PRO A 73 2.44 -3.39 -22.27
CA PRO A 73 2.99 -4.20 -23.35
C PRO A 73 4.30 -4.88 -22.92
N PRO A 74 4.50 -6.18 -23.23
CA PRO A 74 5.68 -6.93 -22.78
C PRO A 74 6.99 -6.39 -23.36
N THR A 75 6.91 -5.67 -24.47
CA THR A 75 8.06 -5.00 -25.12
C THR A 75 8.71 -3.95 -24.22
N LEU A 76 7.97 -3.36 -23.28
CA LEU A 76 8.47 -2.32 -22.38
C LEU A 76 9.61 -2.82 -21.49
N TYR A 77 9.52 -4.07 -21.02
CA TYR A 77 10.55 -4.71 -20.18
C TYR A 77 11.50 -5.60 -20.99
N MET A 78 11.07 -6.11 -22.14
CA MET A 78 11.90 -6.93 -23.02
C MET A 78 13.12 -6.17 -23.56
N TRP A 79 12.96 -4.94 -24.06
CA TRP A 79 14.08 -4.20 -24.65
C TRP A 79 15.14 -3.78 -23.62
N PRO A 80 14.78 -3.23 -22.44
CA PRO A 80 15.73 -3.00 -21.36
C PRO A 80 16.43 -4.29 -20.90
N MET A 81 15.69 -5.40 -20.77
CA MET A 81 16.27 -6.70 -20.43
C MET A 81 17.37 -7.10 -21.42
N VAL A 82 17.10 -7.01 -22.72
CA VAL A 82 18.10 -7.32 -23.77
C VAL A 82 19.29 -6.37 -23.68
N ALA A 83 19.06 -5.08 -23.47
CA ALA A 83 20.13 -4.08 -23.34
C ALA A 83 21.03 -4.33 -22.11
N PHE A 84 20.45 -4.71 -20.97
CA PHE A 84 21.25 -5.06 -19.80
C PHE A 84 21.93 -6.42 -19.95
N ALA A 85 21.31 -7.39 -20.61
CA ALA A 85 21.95 -8.67 -20.92
C ALA A 85 23.19 -8.49 -21.81
N THR A 86 23.10 -7.64 -22.85
CA THR A 86 24.26 -7.31 -23.70
C THR A 86 25.32 -6.53 -22.93
N ALA A 87 24.92 -5.58 -22.07
CA ALA A 87 25.85 -4.86 -21.20
C ALA A 87 26.61 -5.81 -20.26
N VAL A 88 25.93 -6.77 -19.63
CA VAL A 88 26.56 -7.80 -18.79
C VAL A 88 27.58 -8.61 -19.60
N LEU A 89 27.20 -9.07 -20.79
CA LEU A 89 28.08 -9.85 -21.66
C LEU A 89 29.34 -9.06 -22.06
N LEU A 90 29.17 -7.81 -22.49
CA LEU A 90 30.30 -6.95 -22.87
C LEU A 90 31.22 -6.66 -21.68
N ASN A 91 30.65 -6.37 -20.50
CA ASN A 91 31.43 -6.12 -19.30
C ASN A 91 32.16 -7.38 -18.79
N LEU A 92 31.58 -8.57 -18.96
CA LEU A 92 32.24 -9.85 -18.66
C LEU A 92 33.41 -10.12 -19.60
N LEU A 93 33.26 -9.84 -20.89
CA LEU A 93 34.35 -9.93 -21.86
C LEU A 93 35.46 -8.93 -21.53
N ALA A 94 35.11 -7.67 -21.25
CA ALA A 94 36.07 -6.66 -20.82
C ALA A 94 36.82 -7.09 -19.56
N LEU A 95 36.12 -7.67 -18.57
CA LEU A 95 36.71 -8.19 -17.34
C LEU A 95 37.69 -9.34 -17.59
N ALA A 96 37.44 -10.19 -18.59
CA ALA A 96 38.28 -11.33 -18.94
C ALA A 96 39.58 -10.91 -19.66
N PHE A 97 39.51 -9.88 -20.51
CA PHE A 97 40.67 -9.40 -21.27
C PHE A 97 41.51 -8.34 -20.54
N GLU A 98 40.91 -7.59 -19.60
CA GLU A 98 41.60 -6.49 -18.92
C GLU A 98 42.62 -7.00 -17.89
N ARG A 99 43.88 -6.60 -18.09
CA ARG A 99 45.00 -7.01 -17.23
C ARG A 99 45.29 -5.99 -16.13
N ARG A 100 44.88 -4.72 -16.30
CA ARG A 100 45.13 -3.67 -15.31
C ARG A 100 44.18 -3.83 -14.12
N PRO A 101 44.69 -3.89 -12.87
CA PRO A 101 43.86 -4.24 -11.70
C PRO A 101 42.74 -3.23 -11.44
N VAL A 102 43.01 -1.93 -11.61
CA VAL A 102 42.02 -0.85 -11.39
C VAL A 102 40.90 -0.91 -12.42
N LYS A 103 41.23 -1.05 -13.71
CA LYS A 103 40.23 -1.17 -14.78
C LYS A 103 39.42 -2.46 -14.65
N ARG A 104 40.07 -3.56 -14.27
CA ARG A 104 39.41 -4.84 -13.99
C ARG A 104 38.40 -4.73 -12.85
N GLN A 105 38.70 -3.96 -11.80
CA GLN A 105 37.78 -3.69 -10.71
C GLN A 105 36.56 -2.85 -11.17
N LEU A 106 36.77 -1.85 -12.03
CA LEU A 106 35.68 -1.09 -12.64
C LEU A 106 34.78 -1.97 -13.52
N CYS A 107 35.37 -2.83 -14.36
CA CYS A 107 34.62 -3.80 -15.16
C CYS A 107 33.80 -4.74 -14.27
N PHE A 108 34.36 -5.25 -13.18
CA PHE A 108 33.65 -6.10 -12.22
C PHE A 108 32.43 -5.39 -11.63
N LEU A 109 32.60 -4.12 -11.26
CA LEU A 109 31.52 -3.32 -10.71
C LEU A 109 30.42 -3.03 -11.74
N ALA A 110 30.81 -2.78 -12.99
CA ALA A 110 29.88 -2.61 -14.11
C ALA A 110 29.11 -3.90 -14.42
N VAL A 111 29.76 -5.07 -14.40
CA VAL A 111 29.09 -6.38 -14.49
C VAL A 111 28.04 -6.53 -13.39
N PHE A 112 28.38 -6.14 -12.15
CA PHE A 112 27.43 -6.27 -11.03
C PHE A 112 26.21 -5.37 -11.20
N ILE A 113 26.39 -4.07 -11.48
CA ILE A 113 25.27 -3.13 -11.65
C ILE A 113 24.37 -3.57 -12.82
N SER A 114 24.96 -3.88 -13.97
CA SER A 114 24.20 -4.33 -15.14
C SER A 114 23.54 -5.69 -14.91
N GLY A 115 24.16 -6.59 -14.15
CA GLY A 115 23.60 -7.89 -13.77
C GLY A 115 22.39 -7.76 -12.85
N VAL A 116 22.46 -6.90 -11.84
CA VAL A 116 21.33 -6.60 -10.95
C VAL A 116 20.16 -6.01 -11.74
N ALA A 117 20.43 -5.06 -12.64
CA ALA A 117 19.40 -4.49 -13.51
C ALA A 117 18.79 -5.54 -14.45
N PHE A 118 19.62 -6.40 -15.04
CA PHE A 118 19.16 -7.52 -15.87
C PHE A 118 18.21 -8.46 -15.11
N VAL A 119 18.54 -8.86 -13.88
CA VAL A 119 17.69 -9.74 -13.07
C VAL A 119 16.32 -9.11 -12.82
N TYR A 120 16.26 -7.83 -12.48
CA TYR A 120 15.01 -7.11 -12.32
C TYR A 120 14.18 -7.09 -13.61
N GLU A 121 14.77 -6.66 -14.72
CA GLU A 121 14.07 -6.55 -16.00
C GLU A 121 13.60 -7.93 -16.52
N PHE A 122 14.38 -8.98 -16.26
CA PHE A 122 13.98 -10.36 -16.56
C PHE A 122 12.76 -10.81 -15.74
N LEU A 123 12.74 -10.53 -14.43
CA LEU A 123 11.59 -10.84 -13.57
C LEU A 123 10.34 -10.04 -13.98
N ALA A 124 10.51 -8.78 -14.36
CA ALA A 124 9.43 -7.92 -14.84
C ALA A 124 8.88 -8.41 -16.19
N TRP A 125 9.75 -8.80 -17.12
CA TRP A 125 9.34 -9.38 -18.41
C TRP A 125 8.61 -10.72 -18.23
N LYS A 126 9.02 -11.54 -17.25
CA LYS A 126 8.31 -12.77 -16.85
C LYS A 126 7.04 -12.52 -16.03
N GLN A 127 6.62 -11.27 -15.84
CA GLN A 127 5.46 -10.88 -15.04
C GLN A 127 5.48 -11.45 -13.62
N SER A 128 6.69 -11.73 -13.11
CA SER A 128 6.92 -12.35 -11.80
C SER A 128 7.42 -11.33 -10.77
N ALA A 129 7.77 -10.11 -11.21
CA ALA A 129 8.13 -9.05 -10.29
C ALA A 129 6.87 -8.51 -9.57
N PRO A 130 6.89 -8.42 -8.23
CA PRO A 130 5.72 -8.00 -7.46
C PRO A 130 5.42 -6.51 -7.66
N ILE A 131 4.13 -6.19 -7.81
CA ILE A 131 3.61 -4.83 -7.89
C ILE A 131 2.74 -4.56 -6.66
N TYR A 132 2.91 -3.38 -6.06
CA TYR A 132 2.15 -2.94 -4.91
C TYR A 132 1.29 -1.73 -5.28
N VAL A 133 0.06 -1.68 -4.78
CA VAL A 133 -0.86 -0.56 -5.04
C VAL A 133 -0.86 0.36 -3.83
N THR A 134 -0.62 1.65 -4.04
CA THR A 134 -0.70 2.65 -2.98
C THR A 134 -2.15 2.91 -2.56
N ALA A 135 -2.35 3.55 -1.41
CA ALA A 135 -3.67 4.02 -0.97
C ALA A 135 -4.36 4.97 -1.99
N THR A 136 -3.60 5.57 -2.91
CA THR A 136 -4.08 6.41 -4.01
C THR A 136 -4.39 5.64 -5.31
N GLY A 137 -4.28 4.31 -5.30
CA GLY A 137 -4.56 3.45 -6.45
C GLY A 137 -3.46 3.39 -7.51
N ARG A 138 -2.25 3.91 -7.25
CA ARG A 138 -1.15 3.88 -8.22
C ARG A 138 -0.32 2.61 -8.05
N PRO A 139 -0.03 1.87 -9.14
CA PRO A 139 0.86 0.71 -9.08
C PRO A 139 2.32 1.15 -8.94
N ILE A 140 3.04 0.51 -8.03
CA ILE A 140 4.44 0.79 -7.73
C ILE A 140 5.23 -0.52 -7.69
N SER A 141 6.34 -0.57 -8.43
CA SER A 141 7.31 -1.67 -8.37
C SER A 141 8.37 -1.37 -7.31
N LEU A 142 8.25 -2.00 -6.14
CA LEU A 142 9.24 -1.85 -5.05
C LEU A 142 10.62 -2.40 -5.45
N LEU A 143 10.64 -3.47 -6.24
CA LEU A 143 11.89 -4.10 -6.67
C LEU A 143 12.76 -3.15 -7.52
N ARG A 144 12.13 -2.22 -8.25
CA ARG A 144 12.84 -1.16 -9.00
C ARG A 144 13.58 -0.20 -8.07
N TYR A 145 13.01 0.15 -6.92
CA TYR A 145 13.66 1.01 -5.93
C TYR A 145 14.81 0.27 -5.24
N VAL A 146 14.62 -1.01 -4.91
CA VAL A 146 15.68 -1.84 -4.35
C VAL A 146 16.86 -1.92 -5.33
N MET A 147 16.60 -2.12 -6.63
CA MET A 147 17.63 -2.08 -7.67
C MET A 147 18.40 -0.76 -7.66
N TRP A 148 17.72 0.39 -7.63
CA TRP A 148 18.38 1.70 -7.58
C TRP A 148 19.17 1.93 -6.30
N ALA A 149 18.68 1.44 -5.16
CA ALA A 149 19.37 1.53 -3.88
C ALA A 149 20.72 0.79 -3.89
N HIS A 150 20.84 -0.28 -4.68
CA HIS A 150 22.11 -0.97 -4.88
C HIS A 150 22.96 -0.35 -6.00
N ALA A 151 22.36 0.04 -7.12
CA ALA A 151 23.10 0.55 -8.28
C ALA A 151 23.73 1.92 -8.02
N THR A 152 23.05 2.81 -7.31
CA THR A 152 23.47 4.22 -7.16
C THR A 152 24.76 4.39 -6.34
N PRO A 153 24.91 3.78 -5.15
CA PRO A 153 26.15 3.90 -4.37
C PRO A 153 27.34 3.27 -5.10
N ILE A 154 27.10 2.16 -5.79
CA ILE A 154 28.12 1.44 -6.56
C ILE A 154 28.57 2.28 -7.76
N MET A 155 27.65 2.94 -8.46
CA MET A 155 27.95 3.87 -9.55
C MET A 155 28.77 5.07 -9.06
N LEU A 156 28.37 5.67 -7.93
CA LEU A 156 29.11 6.78 -7.31
C LEU A 156 30.52 6.34 -6.87
N TYR A 157 30.65 5.13 -6.34
CA TYR A 157 31.95 4.55 -6.03
C TYR A 157 32.81 4.33 -7.29
N ALA A 158 32.25 3.79 -8.37
CA ALA A 158 32.96 3.66 -9.66
C ALA A 158 33.45 5.01 -10.18
N LEU A 159 32.58 6.01 -10.14
CA LEU A 159 32.91 7.36 -10.60
C LEU A 159 34.02 7.99 -9.75
N SER A 160 34.00 7.75 -8.43
CA SER A 160 35.07 8.19 -7.53
C SER A 160 36.42 7.54 -7.81
N MET A 161 36.45 6.34 -8.39
CA MET A 161 37.69 5.66 -8.80
C MET A 161 38.26 6.22 -10.11
N ILE A 162 37.39 6.78 -10.97
CA ILE A 162 37.79 7.38 -12.26
C ILE A 162 38.20 8.84 -12.07
N SER A 163 37.71 9.50 -11.03
CA SER A 163 37.91 10.94 -10.81
C SER A 163 39.10 11.22 -9.88
N ASP A 164 40.10 11.97 -10.36
CA ASP A 164 41.31 12.37 -9.63
C ASP A 164 41.08 13.42 -8.51
N PHE A 165 39.89 13.49 -7.92
CA PHE A 165 39.62 14.40 -6.82
C PHE A 165 40.14 13.84 -5.49
N THR A 166 41.09 14.55 -4.86
CA THR A 166 41.42 14.43 -3.42
C THR A 166 40.19 14.80 -2.57
N ALA A 167 39.24 13.86 -2.43
CA ALA A 167 37.98 14.06 -1.73
C ALA A 167 37.36 12.73 -1.24
N THR A 168 38.18 11.75 -0.86
CA THR A 168 37.72 10.42 -0.40
C THR A 168 36.83 10.48 0.85
N GLN A 169 36.88 11.55 1.64
CA GLN A 169 36.02 11.74 2.81
C GLN A 169 34.69 12.46 2.47
N VAL A 170 34.72 13.45 1.58
CA VAL A 170 33.53 14.24 1.21
C VAL A 170 32.54 13.39 0.42
N TRP A 171 33.03 12.59 -0.54
CA TRP A 171 32.17 11.73 -1.36
C TRP A 171 31.57 10.58 -0.56
N ALA A 172 32.33 9.95 0.34
CA ALA A 172 31.81 8.89 1.22
C ALA A 172 30.73 9.43 2.18
N ALA A 173 30.93 10.64 2.73
CA ALA A 173 29.92 11.29 3.56
C ALA A 173 28.66 11.64 2.76
N LEU A 174 28.81 12.10 1.51
CA LEU A 174 27.69 12.43 0.64
C LEU A 174 26.88 11.19 0.25
N THR A 175 27.52 10.07 -0.08
CA THR A 175 26.82 8.82 -0.42
C THR A 175 26.04 8.28 0.79
N ILE A 176 26.65 8.28 1.97
CA ILE A 176 25.98 7.84 3.21
C ILE A 176 24.79 8.78 3.54
N ALA A 177 24.95 10.08 3.36
CA ALA A 177 23.88 11.05 3.60
C ALA A 177 22.70 10.85 2.63
N VAL A 178 22.99 10.62 1.34
CA VAL A 178 21.96 10.32 0.33
C VAL A 178 21.24 9.00 0.65
N ASP A 179 21.98 7.96 1.07
CA ASP A 179 21.38 6.68 1.48
C ASP A 179 20.50 6.84 2.72
N ILE A 180 20.95 7.59 3.72
CA ILE A 180 20.15 7.88 4.92
C ILE A 180 18.88 8.63 4.54
N VAL A 181 18.97 9.66 3.69
CA VAL A 181 17.79 10.43 3.23
C VAL A 181 16.83 9.54 2.44
N MET A 182 17.35 8.68 1.56
CA MET A 182 16.53 7.77 0.77
C MET A 182 15.87 6.69 1.65
N ILE A 183 16.58 6.15 2.65
CA ILE A 183 16.03 5.22 3.65
C ILE A 183 14.96 5.90 4.51
N ILE A 184 15.18 7.14 4.96
CA ILE A 184 14.18 7.92 5.71
C ILE A 184 12.96 8.19 4.85
N PHE A 185 13.14 8.59 3.60
CA PHE A 185 12.04 8.86 2.68
C PHE A 185 11.25 7.59 2.34
N PHE A 186 11.94 6.46 2.16
CA PHE A 186 11.32 5.17 1.89
C PHE A 186 10.59 4.61 3.12
N SER A 187 11.23 4.63 4.30
CA SER A 187 10.62 4.19 5.55
C SER A 187 9.43 5.06 5.95
N SER A 188 9.49 6.39 5.76
CA SER A 188 8.36 7.28 5.98
C SER A 188 7.21 7.02 5.01
N THR A 189 7.50 6.76 3.73
CA THR A 189 6.47 6.38 2.74
C THR A 189 5.82 5.04 3.10
N LEU A 190 6.60 4.03 3.50
CA LEU A 190 6.08 2.73 3.95
C LEU A 190 5.28 2.82 5.25
N LEU A 191 5.74 3.61 6.23
CA LEU A 191 4.98 3.86 7.46
C LEU A 191 3.66 4.54 7.13
N HIS A 192 3.67 5.53 6.23
CA HIS A 192 2.46 6.22 5.84
C HIS A 192 1.47 5.29 5.12
N SER A 193 1.93 4.45 4.19
CA SER A 193 1.05 3.47 3.52
C SER A 193 0.49 2.44 4.50
N ASN A 194 1.32 1.95 5.43
CA ASN A 194 0.89 1.00 6.47
C ASN A 194 -0.14 1.65 7.40
N PHE A 195 0.12 2.87 7.87
CA PHE A 195 -0.79 3.63 8.72
C PHE A 195 -2.14 3.86 8.03
N MET A 196 -2.12 4.32 6.77
CA MET A 196 -3.34 4.51 5.98
C MET A 196 -4.10 3.21 5.74
N SER A 197 -3.40 2.08 5.54
CA SER A 197 -4.05 0.76 5.41
C SER A 197 -4.72 0.31 6.71
N ILE A 198 -4.14 0.63 7.87
CA ILE A 198 -4.71 0.32 9.18
C ILE A 198 -5.96 1.17 9.42
N GLU A 199 -5.88 2.48 9.16
CA GLU A 199 -7.03 3.38 9.30
C GLU A 199 -8.17 3.02 8.34
N HIS A 200 -7.85 2.62 7.11
CA HIS A 200 -8.88 2.16 6.17
C HIS A 200 -9.57 0.88 6.66
N ARG A 201 -8.80 -0.11 7.15
CA ARG A 201 -9.36 -1.33 7.75
C ARG A 201 -10.22 -1.02 8.98
N ARG A 202 -9.80 -0.08 9.82
CA ARG A 202 -10.57 0.38 11.00
C ARG A 202 -11.88 1.03 10.59
N MET A 203 -11.86 1.94 9.61
CA MET A 203 -13.08 2.59 9.13
C MET A 203 -14.07 1.61 8.51
N MET A 204 -13.59 0.64 7.72
CA MET A 204 -14.46 -0.39 7.16
C MET A 204 -15.05 -1.30 8.24
N ALA A 205 -14.24 -1.73 9.22
CA ALA A 205 -14.75 -2.50 10.36
C ALA A 205 -15.81 -1.73 11.16
N MET A 206 -15.60 -0.42 11.42
CA MET A 206 -16.59 0.41 12.10
C MET A 206 -17.89 0.57 11.29
N ARG A 207 -17.81 0.72 9.96
CA ARG A 207 -19.01 0.80 9.10
C ARG A 207 -19.84 -0.47 9.16
N VAL A 208 -19.19 -1.64 9.07
CA VAL A 208 -19.89 -2.94 9.16
C VAL A 208 -20.56 -3.12 10.52
N VAL A 209 -19.87 -2.73 11.61
CA VAL A 209 -20.45 -2.79 12.97
C VAL A 209 -21.63 -1.82 13.12
N GLU A 210 -21.51 -0.59 12.60
CA GLU A 210 -22.58 0.41 12.63
C GLU A 210 -23.81 -0.05 11.84
N GLU A 211 -23.63 -0.61 10.64
CA GLU A 211 -24.72 -1.16 9.84
C GLU A 211 -25.39 -2.35 10.54
N ALA A 212 -24.60 -3.27 11.10
CA ALA A 212 -25.13 -4.40 11.87
C ALA A 212 -25.95 -3.93 13.08
N ASN A 213 -25.46 -2.93 13.81
CA ASN A 213 -26.18 -2.33 14.94
C ASN A 213 -27.48 -1.65 14.49
N ARG A 214 -27.47 -0.91 13.38
CA ARG A 214 -28.70 -0.28 12.83
C ARG A 214 -29.75 -1.32 12.48
N ILE A 215 -29.36 -2.39 11.79
CA ILE A 215 -30.28 -3.48 11.43
C ILE A 215 -30.85 -4.12 12.69
N ARG A 216 -30.00 -4.38 13.69
CA ARG A 216 -30.42 -4.96 14.96
C ARG A 216 -31.44 -4.06 15.69
N VAL A 217 -31.16 -2.76 15.81
CA VAL A 217 -32.07 -1.81 16.47
C VAL A 217 -33.39 -1.70 15.72
N ILE A 218 -33.38 -1.64 14.38
CA ILE A 218 -34.61 -1.64 13.57
C ILE A 218 -35.40 -2.93 13.78
N HIS A 219 -34.73 -4.07 13.86
CA HIS A 219 -35.37 -5.36 14.11
C HIS A 219 -36.01 -5.42 15.50
N GLU A 220 -35.29 -5.02 16.55
CA GLU A 220 -35.81 -4.97 17.93
C GLU A 220 -37.00 -3.99 18.03
N LEU A 221 -36.91 -2.80 17.42
CA LEU A 221 -38.03 -1.85 17.36
C LEU A 221 -39.24 -2.43 16.65
N ARG A 222 -39.02 -3.12 15.52
CA ARG A 222 -40.12 -3.75 14.76
C ARG A 222 -40.81 -4.83 15.59
N GLN A 223 -40.05 -5.67 16.28
CA GLN A 223 -40.61 -6.68 17.18
C GLN A 223 -41.42 -6.05 18.30
N LEU A 224 -40.92 -4.98 18.92
CA LEU A 224 -41.65 -4.25 19.97
C LEU A 224 -42.94 -3.61 19.44
N VAL A 225 -42.92 -3.06 18.22
CA VAL A 225 -44.11 -2.50 17.58
C VAL A 225 -45.13 -3.60 17.29
N GLU A 226 -44.72 -4.72 16.70
CA GLU A 226 -45.60 -5.86 16.40
C GLU A 226 -46.23 -6.44 17.69
N GLN A 227 -45.44 -6.59 18.76
CA GLN A 227 -45.94 -7.04 20.07
C GLN A 227 -46.93 -6.05 20.68
N LYS A 228 -46.64 -4.74 20.59
CA LYS A 228 -47.55 -3.69 21.06
C LYS A 228 -48.87 -3.70 20.30
N GLU A 229 -48.83 -3.83 18.97
CA GLU A 229 -50.02 -3.91 18.12
C GLU A 229 -50.88 -5.12 18.48
N GLN A 230 -50.26 -6.29 18.63
CA GLN A 230 -50.94 -7.53 19.05
C GLN A 230 -51.59 -7.38 20.43
N PHE A 231 -50.87 -6.80 21.39
CA PHE A 231 -51.39 -6.57 22.74
C PHE A 231 -52.61 -5.65 22.73
N ILE A 232 -52.55 -4.54 21.99
CA ILE A 232 -53.65 -3.58 21.90
C ILE A 232 -54.89 -4.21 21.24
N ALA A 233 -54.70 -4.95 20.14
CA ALA A 233 -55.79 -5.62 19.45
C ALA A 233 -56.45 -6.70 20.33
N LEU A 234 -55.65 -7.48 21.07
CA LEU A 234 -56.16 -8.49 22.00
C LEU A 234 -56.95 -7.85 23.14
N MET A 235 -56.39 -6.84 23.80
CA MET A 235 -57.05 -6.14 24.91
C MET A 235 -58.36 -5.47 24.47
N SER A 236 -58.44 -4.94 23.24
CA SER A 236 -59.68 -4.41 22.67
C SER A 236 -60.81 -5.43 22.68
N HIS A 237 -60.52 -6.63 22.14
CA HIS A 237 -61.51 -7.68 21.97
C HIS A 237 -62.02 -8.20 23.33
N GLU A 238 -61.08 -8.37 24.27
CA GLU A 238 -61.37 -8.80 25.63
C GLU A 238 -62.13 -7.74 26.45
N LEU A 239 -61.95 -6.45 26.18
CA LEU A 239 -62.70 -5.38 26.85
C LEU A 239 -64.08 -5.15 26.22
N ARG A 240 -64.22 -5.32 24.90
CA ARG A 240 -65.49 -5.12 24.18
C ARG A 240 -66.55 -6.15 24.61
N THR A 241 -66.15 -7.40 24.85
CA THR A 241 -67.04 -8.51 25.22
C THR A 241 -67.81 -8.27 26.54
N PRO A 242 -67.16 -8.01 27.69
CA PRO A 242 -67.86 -7.74 28.94
C PRO A 242 -68.62 -6.41 28.92
N LEU A 243 -68.10 -5.39 28.22
CA LEU A 243 -68.74 -4.07 28.14
C LEU A 243 -70.05 -4.13 27.32
N ASN A 244 -70.04 -4.86 26.20
CA ASN A 244 -71.26 -5.18 25.45
C ASN A 244 -72.24 -6.01 26.28
N GLY A 245 -71.74 -6.92 27.13
CA GLY A 245 -72.56 -7.66 28.10
C GLY A 245 -73.26 -6.77 29.12
N ILE A 246 -72.54 -5.80 29.70
CA ILE A 246 -73.10 -4.82 30.66
C ILE A 246 -74.14 -3.92 29.98
N ILE A 247 -73.84 -3.41 28.77
CA ILE A 247 -74.78 -2.59 27.99
C ILE A 247 -76.03 -3.42 27.64
N GLY A 248 -75.85 -4.66 27.16
CA GLY A 248 -76.94 -5.57 26.80
C GLY A 248 -77.83 -5.91 28.00
N LEU A 249 -77.24 -6.29 29.13
CA LEU A 249 -77.97 -6.61 30.35
C LEU A 249 -78.71 -5.36 30.89
N SER A 250 -78.08 -4.19 30.86
CA SER A 250 -78.75 -2.94 31.26
C SER A 250 -79.92 -2.59 30.36
N ASN A 251 -79.86 -2.89 29.05
CA ASN A 251 -80.98 -2.71 28.12
C ASN A 251 -82.13 -3.66 28.41
N VAL A 252 -81.84 -4.94 28.68
CA VAL A 252 -82.87 -5.94 29.03
C VAL A 252 -83.58 -5.56 30.33
N LEU A 253 -82.82 -5.16 31.35
CA LEU A 253 -83.37 -4.73 32.65
C LEU A 253 -84.18 -3.42 32.57
N LEU A 254 -83.92 -2.57 31.57
CA LEU A 254 -84.73 -1.37 31.29
C LEU A 254 -86.03 -1.69 30.52
N MET A 255 -86.09 -2.83 29.82
CA MET A 255 -87.27 -3.28 29.09
C MET A 255 -88.24 -4.09 29.95
N ASP A 256 -87.77 -4.62 31.08
CA ASP A 256 -88.60 -5.40 32.00
C ASP A 256 -89.54 -4.50 32.81
N ALA A 257 -90.76 -4.97 33.05
CA ALA A 257 -91.84 -4.17 33.65
C ALA A 257 -91.75 -4.12 35.19
N ASP A 258 -91.21 -5.18 35.81
CA ASP A 258 -91.09 -5.31 37.28
C ASP A 258 -89.93 -4.50 37.90
N THR A 259 -88.99 -4.00 37.08
CA THR A 259 -87.82 -3.21 37.51
C THR A 259 -88.01 -1.69 37.42
N GLN A 260 -89.21 -1.21 37.09
CA GLN A 260 -89.51 0.19 36.77
C GLN A 260 -89.76 1.12 37.97
N THR A 261 -89.03 0.98 39.08
CA THR A 261 -89.02 2.10 40.04
C THR A 261 -88.22 3.28 39.44
N PRO A 262 -88.68 4.54 39.59
CA PRO A 262 -88.07 5.71 38.93
C PRO A 262 -86.56 5.86 39.18
N ASP A 263 -86.09 5.46 40.37
CA ASP A 263 -84.67 5.49 40.74
C ASP A 263 -83.85 4.35 40.10
N THR A 264 -84.43 3.16 39.95
CA THR A 264 -83.75 2.01 39.31
C THR A 264 -83.59 2.26 37.81
N ALA A 265 -84.62 2.80 37.16
CA ALA A 265 -84.56 3.16 35.74
C ALA A 265 -83.51 4.24 35.45
N LYS A 266 -83.42 5.29 36.30
CA LYS A 266 -82.36 6.31 36.19
C LYS A 266 -80.96 5.71 36.37
N THR A 267 -80.79 4.83 37.36
CA THR A 267 -79.51 4.14 37.62
C THR A 267 -79.10 3.26 36.45
N LEU A 268 -79.99 2.42 35.93
CA LEU A 268 -79.72 1.56 34.77
C LEU A 268 -79.41 2.35 33.49
N THR A 269 -80.12 3.47 33.26
CA THR A 269 -79.85 4.38 32.14
C THR A 269 -78.46 5.00 32.25
N THR A 270 -78.03 5.33 33.47
CA THR A 270 -76.70 5.87 33.76
C THR A 270 -75.60 4.82 33.51
N ILE A 271 -75.82 3.57 33.94
CA ILE A 271 -74.89 2.45 33.68
C ILE A 271 -74.76 2.21 32.17
N ARG A 272 -75.88 2.15 31.44
CA ARG A 272 -75.89 1.98 29.99
C ARG A 272 -75.11 3.09 29.28
N ASN A 273 -75.41 4.35 29.59
CA ASN A 273 -74.77 5.49 28.94
C ASN A 273 -73.27 5.58 29.27
N SER A 274 -72.88 5.19 30.50
CA SER A 274 -71.48 5.11 30.92
C SER A 274 -70.74 3.98 30.19
N GLY A 275 -71.37 2.81 30.03
CA GLY A 275 -70.83 1.69 29.26
C GLY A 275 -70.63 2.05 27.79
N ALA A 276 -71.63 2.70 27.17
CA ALA A 276 -71.53 3.16 25.78
C ALA A 276 -70.43 4.23 25.58
N ARG A 277 -70.30 5.18 26.53
CA ARG A 277 -69.21 6.17 26.51
C ARG A 277 -67.83 5.51 26.65
N LEU A 278 -67.69 4.56 27.57
CA LEU A 278 -66.43 3.85 27.77
C LEU A 278 -66.03 3.03 26.54
N LEU A 279 -67.00 2.42 25.85
CA LEU A 279 -66.76 1.63 24.64
C LEU A 279 -66.27 2.52 23.49
N ASN A 280 -66.87 3.70 23.34
CA ASN A 280 -66.39 4.70 22.38
C ASN A 280 -64.99 5.20 22.72
N LEU A 281 -64.73 5.51 23.99
CA LEU A 281 -63.39 5.94 24.43
C LEU A 281 -62.31 4.88 24.17
N ILE A 282 -62.64 3.60 24.40
CA ILE A 282 -61.76 2.47 24.10
C ILE A 282 -61.48 2.41 22.60
N ASN A 283 -62.52 2.48 21.75
CA ASN A 283 -62.35 2.49 20.30
C ASN A 283 -61.50 3.69 19.81
N ASP A 284 -61.68 4.88 20.37
CA ASP A 284 -60.90 6.07 20.00
C ASP A 284 -59.41 5.92 20.34
N ILE A 285 -59.08 5.33 21.50
CA ILE A 285 -57.69 5.02 21.90
C ILE A 285 -57.08 3.94 21.00
N LEU A 286 -57.87 2.96 20.58
CA LEU A 286 -57.45 1.94 19.62
C LEU A 286 -57.16 2.53 18.24
N ASP A 287 -58.04 3.37 17.73
CA ASP A 287 -57.85 4.02 16.43
C ASP A 287 -56.66 4.98 16.44
N ALA A 288 -56.38 5.63 17.58
CA ALA A 288 -55.19 6.47 17.76
C ALA A 288 -53.88 5.67 17.93
N SER A 289 -53.95 4.44 18.43
CA SER A 289 -52.78 3.60 18.71
C SER A 289 -52.44 2.61 17.59
N ALA A 290 -53.41 2.28 16.73
CA ALA A 290 -53.18 1.74 15.40
C ALA A 290 -52.48 2.82 14.57
N LEU A 291 -51.16 2.89 14.69
CA LEU A 291 -50.29 3.73 13.86
C LEU A 291 -50.58 3.41 12.38
N ARG A 292 -51.43 4.22 11.76
CA ARG A 292 -51.73 4.12 10.33
C ARG A 292 -50.46 4.53 9.58
N LYS A 293 -49.99 3.62 8.73
CA LYS A 293 -48.92 3.81 7.73
C LYS A 293 -48.99 5.15 7.02
#